data_AF-A0A957RW84-F1
#
_entry.id   AF-A0A957RW84-F1
#
_cell.length_a   1.000
_cell.length_b   1.000
_cell.length_c   1.000
_cell.angle_alpha   90.00
_cell.angle_beta   90.00
_cell.angle_gamma   90.00
#
_symmetry.space_group_name_H-M   'P 1'
#
loop_
_entity.id
_entity.type
_entity.pdbx_description
1 polymer ?
#
loop_
_entity_poly.entity_id
_entity_poly.type
_entity_poly.pdbx_seq_one_letter_code
_entity_poly.pdbx_strand_id
1 'polypeptide(L)'
;GKGGLEHWQRVRAQVERKFGADQVDTLFPPEAYQLTHNALFPHDCVHVENLGGAIGDPRLHNRRLTIGAFPWLFKGGEAAFCRAVAWIDEDELDAAPKKEKKGKKDKKEKKDKKK
;
A
#
# COMPACT_ATOMS: atom_id res chain seq x y z
N GLY A 1 28.88 -1.03 -12.74
CA GLY A 1 28.26 -1.66 -11.55
C GLY A 1 26.82 -2.00 -11.86
N LYS A 2 26.31 -3.16 -11.42
CA LYS A 2 24.95 -3.64 -11.73
C LYS A 2 23.89 -2.83 -10.96
N GLY A 3 23.57 -1.63 -11.43
CA GLY A 3 22.83 -0.59 -10.70
C GLY A 3 21.42 -0.99 -10.22
N GLY A 4 21.31 -1.74 -9.13
CA GLY A 4 20.04 -2.08 -8.49
C GLY A 4 19.11 -3.01 -9.27
N LEU A 5 19.52 -3.46 -10.47
CA LEU A 5 18.73 -4.24 -11.42
C LEU A 5 18.42 -5.69 -10.98
N GLU A 6 18.81 -6.10 -9.78
CA GLU A 6 18.58 -7.47 -9.27
C GLU A 6 17.34 -7.56 -8.34
N HIS A 7 16.62 -6.45 -8.13
CA HIS A 7 15.45 -6.45 -7.23
C HIS A 7 14.32 -7.34 -7.74
N TRP A 8 14.09 -7.37 -9.06
CA TRP A 8 13.07 -8.21 -9.67
C TRP A 8 13.32 -9.71 -9.43
N GLN A 9 14.59 -10.15 -9.40
CA GLN A 9 14.93 -11.55 -9.11
C GLN A 9 14.54 -11.94 -7.69
N ARG A 10 14.74 -11.02 -6.72
CA ARG A 10 14.34 -11.25 -5.33
C ARG A 10 12.84 -11.39 -5.20
N VAL A 11 12.09 -10.52 -5.87
CA VAL A 11 10.61 -10.56 -5.89
C VAL A 11 10.12 -11.83 -6.57
N ARG A 12 10.65 -12.16 -7.76
CA ARG A 12 10.32 -13.38 -8.50
C ARG A 12 10.57 -14.62 -7.64
N ALA A 13 11.75 -14.75 -7.02
CA ALA A 13 12.06 -15.88 -6.16
C ALA A 13 11.13 -15.97 -4.93
N GLN A 14 10.56 -14.87 -4.44
CA GLN A 14 9.55 -14.91 -3.38
C GLN A 14 8.21 -15.43 -3.89
N VAL A 15 7.79 -15.02 -5.09
CA VAL A 15 6.58 -15.49 -5.75
C VAL A 15 6.68 -17.00 -6.03
N GLU A 16 7.76 -17.44 -6.68
CA GLU A 16 7.99 -18.85 -7.01
C GLU A 16 7.97 -19.73 -5.75
N ARG A 17 8.58 -19.28 -4.64
CA ARG A 17 8.55 -19.99 -3.35
C ARG A 17 7.16 -20.08 -2.73
N LYS A 18 6.32 -19.05 -2.92
CA LYS A 18 5.00 -18.97 -2.30
C LYS A 18 3.91 -19.66 -3.10
N PHE A 19 4.03 -19.65 -4.43
CA PHE A 19 2.95 -20.06 -5.33
C PHE A 19 3.35 -21.14 -6.34
N GLY A 20 4.65 -21.48 -6.48
CA GLY A 20 5.15 -22.38 -7.53
C GLY A 20 5.70 -21.60 -8.72
N ALA A 21 6.75 -22.12 -9.36
CA ALA A 21 7.40 -21.45 -10.48
C ALA A 21 6.59 -21.54 -11.79
N ASP A 22 5.84 -22.62 -11.95
CA ASP A 22 4.86 -22.86 -13.02
C ASP A 22 3.68 -21.89 -12.98
N GLN A 23 3.39 -21.30 -11.82
CA GLN A 23 2.28 -20.37 -11.66
C GLN A 23 2.61 -18.91 -12.03
N VAL A 24 3.89 -18.57 -12.26
CA VAL A 24 4.32 -17.17 -12.46
C VAL A 24 3.61 -16.50 -13.63
N ASP A 25 3.58 -17.17 -14.79
CA ASP A 25 3.00 -16.61 -16.01
C ASP A 25 1.46 -16.51 -15.92
N THR A 26 0.83 -17.36 -15.11
CA THR A 26 -0.61 -17.29 -14.83
C THR A 26 -0.96 -16.14 -13.88
N LEU A 27 -0.11 -15.88 -12.87
CA LEU A 27 -0.33 -14.84 -11.87
C LEU A 27 0.02 -13.44 -12.37
N PHE A 28 1.01 -13.33 -13.26
CA PHE A 28 1.53 -12.06 -13.78
C PHE A 28 1.59 -12.11 -15.31
N PRO A 29 0.44 -12.26 -15.99
CA PRO A 29 0.41 -12.34 -17.44
C PRO A 29 0.86 -11.00 -18.06
N PRO A 30 1.48 -11.01 -19.26
CA PRO A 30 1.98 -9.79 -19.92
C PRO A 30 0.91 -8.71 -20.10
N GLU A 31 -0.35 -9.10 -20.32
CA GLU A 31 -1.48 -8.19 -20.51
C GLU A 31 -1.84 -7.42 -19.24
N ALA A 32 -1.46 -7.94 -18.07
CA ALA A 32 -1.63 -7.24 -16.79
C ALA A 32 -0.49 -6.27 -16.48
N TYR A 33 0.53 -6.16 -17.34
CA TYR A 33 1.61 -5.20 -17.15
C TYR A 33 1.06 -3.77 -17.19
N GLN A 34 1.32 -3.01 -16.12
CA GLN A 34 0.79 -1.65 -15.92
C GLN A 34 -0.74 -1.55 -16.09
N LEU A 35 -1.48 -2.60 -15.73
CA LEU A 35 -2.92 -2.69 -15.94
C LEU A 35 -3.69 -1.45 -15.45
N THR A 36 -3.31 -0.88 -14.31
CA THR A 36 -3.96 0.35 -13.80
C THR A 36 -3.79 1.53 -14.74
N HIS A 37 -2.62 1.71 -15.36
CA HIS A 37 -2.37 2.79 -16.32
C HIS A 37 -3.16 2.56 -17.61
N ASN A 38 -3.14 1.34 -18.12
CA ASN A 38 -3.76 0.99 -19.39
C ASN A 38 -5.30 0.98 -19.32
N ALA A 39 -5.86 0.52 -18.19
CA ALA A 39 -7.30 0.36 -18.04
C ALA A 39 -7.98 1.62 -17.48
N LEU A 40 -7.32 2.41 -16.61
CA LEU A 40 -8.00 3.47 -15.86
C LEU A 40 -7.83 4.87 -16.47
N PHE A 41 -6.69 5.19 -17.08
CA PHE A 41 -6.49 6.50 -17.73
C PHE A 41 -7.47 6.81 -18.86
N PRO A 42 -7.90 5.84 -19.71
CA PRO A 42 -8.96 6.08 -20.69
C PRO A 42 -10.32 6.47 -20.08
N HIS A 43 -10.48 6.30 -18.76
CA HIS A 43 -11.68 6.65 -18.01
C HIS A 43 -11.46 7.84 -17.06
N ASP A 44 -10.44 8.67 -17.32
CA ASP A 44 -10.07 9.83 -16.51
C ASP A 44 -9.83 9.52 -15.02
N CYS A 45 -9.52 8.26 -14.71
CA CYS A 45 -9.20 7.83 -13.36
C CYS A 45 -7.72 8.09 -13.09
N VAL A 46 -7.44 9.19 -12.38
CA VAL A 46 -6.07 9.60 -12.04
C VAL A 46 -5.45 8.76 -10.92
N HIS A 47 -4.12 8.65 -10.92
CA HIS A 47 -3.37 7.98 -9.85
C HIS A 47 -2.66 8.98 -8.95
N VAL A 48 -2.59 8.67 -7.66
CA VAL A 48 -1.68 9.30 -6.71
C VAL A 48 -0.73 8.23 -6.21
N GLU A 49 0.50 8.26 -6.70
CA GLU A 49 1.50 7.24 -6.40
C GLU A 49 2.43 7.69 -5.27
N ASN A 50 3.11 6.71 -4.67
CA ASN A 50 4.10 6.95 -3.62
C ASN A 50 3.53 7.71 -2.40
N LEU A 51 2.25 7.48 -2.08
CA LEU A 51 1.60 8.05 -0.89
C LEU A 51 2.33 7.59 0.38
N GLY A 52 2.72 8.55 1.20
CA GLY A 52 3.44 8.35 2.46
C GLY A 52 2.99 9.33 3.54
N GLY A 53 3.89 9.70 4.44
CA GLY A 53 3.61 10.65 5.52
C GLY A 53 2.70 10.05 6.60
N ALA A 54 1.48 10.59 6.73
CA ALA A 54 0.53 10.19 7.77
C ALA A 54 -0.17 8.85 7.50
N ILE A 55 0.16 8.11 6.43
CA ILE A 55 -0.50 6.83 6.09
C ILE A 55 -0.42 5.78 7.21
N GLY A 56 0.61 5.85 8.07
CA GLY A 56 0.75 4.97 9.23
C GLY A 56 -0.13 5.34 10.42
N ASP A 57 -0.85 6.46 10.37
CA ASP A 57 -1.73 6.92 11.43
C ASP A 57 -3.00 6.06 11.50
N PRO A 58 -3.22 5.33 12.62
CA PRO A 58 -4.39 4.47 12.76
C PRO A 58 -5.74 5.19 12.59
N ARG A 59 -5.79 6.52 12.78
CA ARG A 59 -7.01 7.32 12.60
C ARG A 59 -7.52 7.31 11.16
N LEU A 60 -6.65 7.02 10.20
CA LEU A 60 -6.99 6.99 8.77
C LEU A 60 -7.45 5.61 8.28
N HIS A 61 -7.31 4.55 9.08
CA HIS A 61 -7.48 3.17 8.61
C HIS A 61 -8.95 2.71 8.64
N ASN A 62 -9.30 1.79 7.74
CA ASN A 62 -10.58 1.07 7.71
C ASN A 62 -11.84 1.95 7.70
N ARG A 63 -11.76 3.13 7.08
CA ARG A 63 -12.90 4.06 6.98
C ARG A 63 -12.89 4.80 5.65
N ARG A 64 -14.02 5.42 5.37
CA ARG A 64 -14.12 6.41 4.28
C ARG A 64 -13.50 7.72 4.74
N LEU A 65 -12.71 8.33 3.87
CA LEU A 65 -12.07 9.62 4.09
C LEU A 65 -12.31 10.51 2.87
N THR A 66 -12.40 11.80 3.10
CA THR A 66 -12.22 12.79 2.04
C THR A 66 -10.72 12.96 1.81
N ILE A 67 -10.28 12.76 0.57
CA ILE A 67 -8.88 12.90 0.16
C ILE A 67 -8.79 14.04 -0.84
N GLY A 68 -7.81 14.91 -0.66
CA GLY A 68 -7.49 16.00 -1.58
C GLY A 68 -6.11 15.79 -2.16
N ALA A 69 -5.97 15.94 -3.47
CA ALA A 69 -4.69 15.95 -4.17
C ALA A 69 -4.52 17.28 -4.88
N PHE A 70 -3.46 18.02 -4.52
CA PHE A 70 -3.17 19.34 -5.06
C PHE A 70 -1.89 19.28 -5.91
N PRO A 71 -1.99 18.94 -7.21
CA PRO A 71 -0.84 18.86 -8.11
C PRO A 71 -0.31 20.25 -8.49
N TRP A 72 0.98 20.33 -8.78
CA TRP A 72 1.55 21.51 -9.40
C TRP A 72 0.99 21.72 -10.81
N LEU A 73 0.47 22.91 -11.10
CA LEU A 73 -0.10 23.24 -12.41
C LEU A 73 0.98 23.77 -13.35
N PHE A 74 1.25 23.05 -14.44
CA PHE A 74 2.15 23.49 -15.50
C PHE A 74 1.66 23.01 -16.86
N LYS A 75 2.02 23.74 -17.93
CA LYS A 75 1.54 23.46 -19.27
C LYS A 75 2.23 22.22 -19.85
N GLY A 76 1.43 21.30 -20.39
CA GLY A 76 1.92 20.11 -21.11
C GLY A 76 2.42 18.97 -20.20
N GLY A 77 2.10 18.99 -18.92
CA GLY A 77 2.45 17.91 -17.99
C GLY A 77 1.49 16.73 -18.06
N GLU A 78 2.02 15.51 -18.09
CA GLU A 78 1.24 14.26 -17.96
C GLU A 78 1.15 13.77 -16.51
N ALA A 79 2.06 14.25 -15.65
CA ALA A 79 2.07 13.99 -14.21
C ALA A 79 2.72 15.18 -13.48
N ALA A 80 2.35 15.36 -12.21
CA ALA A 80 2.91 16.38 -11.35
C ALA A 80 3.08 15.84 -9.93
N PHE A 81 4.10 16.31 -9.22
CA PHE A 81 4.11 16.13 -7.76
C PHE A 81 2.90 16.86 -7.16
N CYS A 82 2.33 16.30 -6.10
CA CYS A 82 1.17 16.87 -5.44
C CYS A 82 1.33 16.89 -3.93
N ARG A 83 0.59 17.80 -3.28
CA ARG A 83 0.30 17.69 -1.87
C ARG A 83 -0.98 16.85 -1.72
N ALA A 84 -0.84 15.63 -1.22
CA ALA A 84 -1.98 14.80 -0.84
C ALA A 84 -2.33 15.04 0.64
N VAL A 85 -3.61 15.21 0.95
CA VAL A 85 -4.13 15.41 2.31
C VAL A 85 -5.34 14.51 2.54
N ALA A 86 -5.56 14.15 3.79
CA ALA A 86 -6.79 13.51 4.25
C ALA A 86 -7.43 14.42 5.31
N TRP A 87 -8.74 14.61 5.22
CA TRP A 87 -9.51 15.32 6.26
C TRP A 87 -10.03 14.32 7.29
N ILE A 88 -9.91 14.70 8.55
CA ILE A 88 -10.52 14.04 9.71
C ILE A 88 -11.23 15.11 10.54
N ASP A 89 -12.21 14.71 11.33
CA ASP A 89 -12.96 15.63 12.18
C ASP A 89 -12.06 16.21 13.27
N GLU A 90 -12.33 17.44 13.69
CA GLU A 90 -11.49 18.14 14.68
C GLU A 90 -11.39 17.38 16.00
N ASP A 91 -12.50 16.78 16.44
CA ASP A 91 -12.57 15.95 17.65
C ASP A 91 -11.62 14.73 17.60
N GLU A 92 -11.22 14.29 16.41
CA GLU A 92 -10.31 13.15 16.19
C GLU A 92 -8.83 13.55 16.10
N LEU A 93 -8.53 14.85 15.89
CA LEU A 93 -7.15 15.36 15.90
C LEU A 93 -6.55 15.26 17.30
N ASP A 94 -7.34 15.58 18.32
CA ASP A 94 -6.93 15.62 19.73
C ASP A 94 -7.12 14.28 20.45
N ALA A 95 -7.92 13.38 19.87
CA ALA A 95 -8.11 12.04 20.40
C ALA A 95 -6.84 11.18 20.21
N ALA A 96 -6.15 10.88 21.30
CA ALA A 96 -5.03 9.94 21.26
C ALA A 96 -5.50 8.56 20.74
N PRO A 97 -4.78 7.93 19.78
CA PRO A 97 -5.17 6.62 19.28
C PRO A 97 -5.19 5.62 20.44
N LYS A 98 -6.36 5.06 20.71
CA LYS A 98 -6.56 4.05 21.76
C LYS A 98 -5.74 2.82 21.37
N LYS A 99 -4.56 2.63 21.98
CA LYS A 99 -3.76 1.43 21.78
C LYS A 99 -4.61 0.21 22.14
N GLU A 100 -4.89 -0.64 21.18
CA GLU A 100 -5.45 -1.96 21.45
C GLU A 100 -4.52 -2.70 22.42
N LYS A 101 -5.03 -3.02 23.61
CA LYS A 101 -4.36 -3.93 24.53
C LYS A 101 -4.40 -5.31 23.90
N LYS A 102 -3.35 -5.70 23.18
CA LYS A 102 -3.16 -7.07 22.71
C LYS A 102 -3.18 -7.98 23.96
N GLY A 103 -4.29 -8.68 24.16
CA GLY A 103 -4.51 -9.49 25.34
C GLY A 103 -3.39 -10.50 25.51
N LYS A 104 -2.72 -10.48 26.67
CA LYS A 104 -1.92 -11.61 27.17
C LYS A 104 -2.86 -12.82 27.36
N LYS A 105 -3.22 -13.56 26.30
CA LYS A 105 -3.90 -14.85 26.46
C LYS A 105 -3.14 -16.04 25.88
N ASP A 106 -2.22 -15.86 24.94
CA ASP A 106 -1.61 -17.01 24.26
C ASP A 106 -0.31 -17.54 24.91
N LYS A 107 0.13 -16.97 26.04
CA LYS A 107 1.35 -17.45 26.74
C LYS A 107 1.09 -18.49 27.84
N LYS A 108 -0.16 -18.75 28.21
CA LYS A 108 -0.48 -19.76 29.25
C LYS A 108 -0.63 -21.16 28.67
N GLU A 109 -1.17 -21.31 27.46
CA GLU A 109 -1.46 -22.63 26.88
C GLU A 109 -0.21 -23.39 26.38
N LYS A 110 0.90 -22.68 26.09
CA LYS A 110 2.18 -23.33 25.75
C LYS A 110 2.98 -23.85 26.95
N LYS A 111 2.59 -23.54 28.19
CA LYS A 111 3.31 -24.01 29.39
C LYS A 111 2.78 -25.35 29.91
N ASP A 112 1.51 -25.66 29.65
CA ASP A 112 0.86 -26.88 30.14
C ASP A 112 1.02 -28.10 29.19
N LYS A 113 1.45 -27.89 27.94
CA LYS A 113 1.81 -28.98 27.00
C LYS A 113 3.28 -29.44 27.08
N LYS A 114 4.04 -28.95 28.07
CA LYS A 114 5.46 -29.30 28.27
C LYS A 114 5.75 -29.87 29.67
N LYS A 115 4.72 -30.38 30.34
CA LYS A 115 4.84 -31.24 31.52
C LYS A 115 4.37 -32.63 31.17
#